data_AF-A0A7X9F2M3-F1
#
_entry.id   AF-A0A7X9F2M3-F1
#
_cell.length_a   1.000
_cell.length_b   1.000
_cell.length_c   1.000
_cell.angle_alpha   90.00
_cell.angle_beta   90.00
_cell.angle_gamma   90.00
#
_symmetry.space_group_name_H-M   'P 1'
#
loop_
_entity.id
_entity.type
_entity.pdbx_description
1 polymer ?
#
loop_
_entity_poly.entity_id
_entity_poly.type
_entity_poly.pdbx_seq_one_letter_code
_entity_poly.pdbx_strand_id
1 'polypeptide(L)' 'MVTADHETGGLTLPGGNRAQKTVIPSFIPSGSHTAVMVPIFSYGPGAEKFSGIHDNTFFMNQFLELLNIKR' A
#
# COMPACT_ATOMS: atom_id res chain seq x y z
N MET A 1 1.72 -5.81 10.01
CA MET A 1 1.04 -5.15 8.88
C MET A 1 1.99 -4.14 8.26
N VAL A 2 1.98 -4.02 6.94
CA VAL A 2 2.69 -2.97 6.18
C VAL A 2 1.74 -2.43 5.11
N THR A 3 1.63 -1.11 4.99
CA THR A 3 0.84 -0.39 3.98
C THR A 3 1.48 0.99 3.74
N ALA A 4 0.96 1.74 2.78
CA ALA A 4 1.22 3.17 2.60
C ALA A 4 -0.01 4.01 2.97
N ASP A 5 0.18 5.31 3.15
CA ASP A 5 -0.86 6.32 3.28
C ASP A 5 -1.41 6.76 1.92
N HIS A 6 -0.54 6.87 0.90
CA HIS A 6 -0.90 7.16 -0.48
C HIS A 6 0.21 6.74 -1.48
N GLU A 7 -0.07 6.86 -2.78
CA GLU A 7 0.94 6.82 -3.85
C GLU A 7 1.34 8.25 -4.25
N THR A 8 2.58 8.42 -4.72
CA THR A 8 3.10 9.72 -5.17
C THR A 8 3.93 9.58 -6.44
N GLY A 9 3.70 10.50 -7.38
CA GLY A 9 4.50 10.62 -8.59
C GLY A 9 4.02 9.75 -9.74
N GLY A 10 2.97 8.94 -9.56
CA GLY A 10 2.39 8.11 -10.60
C GLY A 10 3.44 7.19 -11.24
N LEU A 11 4.26 6.55 -10.40
CA LEU A 11 5.36 5.71 -10.89
C LEU A 11 4.81 4.57 -11.74
N THR A 12 5.29 4.50 -12.99
CA THR A 12 5.06 3.36 -13.89
C THR A 12 6.40 2.80 -14.36
N LEU A 13 6.41 1.51 -14.70
CA LEU A 13 7.58 0.82 -15.24
C LEU A 13 7.28 0.38 -16.70
N PRO A 14 7.19 1.33 -17.66
CA PRO A 14 6.74 1.03 -19.02
C PRO A 14 7.73 0.19 -19.84
N GLY A 15 8.98 0.04 -19.38
CA GLY A 15 9.98 -0.70 -20.14
C GLY A 15 11.24 -1.02 -19.35
N GLY A 16 12.20 -1.62 -20.05
CA GLY A 16 13.45 -2.12 -19.49
C GLY A 16 14.01 -3.26 -20.33
N ASN A 17 15.12 -3.85 -19.89
CA ASN A 17 15.73 -4.99 -20.55
C ASN A 17 16.15 -6.03 -19.50
N ARG A 18 15.62 -7.25 -19.63
CA ARG A 18 15.91 -8.35 -18.69
C ARG A 18 17.36 -8.84 -18.75
N ALA A 19 17.94 -8.95 -19.94
CA ALA A 19 19.32 -9.41 -20.10
C ALA A 19 20.32 -8.40 -19.51
N GLN A 20 20.03 -7.11 -19.67
CA GLN A 20 20.83 -6.01 -19.13
C GLN A 20 20.46 -5.66 -17.68
N LYS A 21 19.42 -6.29 -17.12
CA LYS A 21 18.88 -6.01 -15.77
C LYS A 21 18.53 -4.53 -15.55
N THR A 22 17.96 -3.89 -16.57
CA THR A 22 17.56 -2.47 -16.51
C THR A 22 16.04 -2.33 -16.47
N VAL A 23 15.59 -1.26 -15.82
CA VAL A 23 14.19 -0.83 -15.76
C VAL A 23 14.14 0.65 -16.10
N ILE A 24 13.14 1.06 -16.86
CA ILE A 24 12.89 2.46 -17.21
C ILE A 24 11.70 2.94 -16.39
N PRO A 25 11.89 3.78 -15.37
CA PRO A 25 10.79 4.38 -14.63
C PRO A 25 10.21 5.58 -15.39
N SER A 26 8.91 5.84 -15.20
CA SER A 26 8.23 7.04 -15.68
C SER A 26 7.31 7.57 -14.58
N PHE A 27 7.16 8.89 -14.52
CA PHE A 27 6.43 9.61 -13.48
C PHE A 27 5.50 10.65 -14.12
N ILE A 28 4.39 10.98 -13.45
CA ILE A 28 3.53 12.08 -13.89
C ILE A 28 4.25 13.44 -13.74
N PRO A 29 4.03 14.41 -14.64
CA PRO A 29 4.76 15.68 -14.62
C PRO A 29 4.64 16.49 -13.33
N SER A 30 3.51 16.35 -12.62
CA SER A 30 3.27 17.12 -11.39
C SER A 30 4.04 16.59 -10.18
N GLY A 31 4.52 15.35 -10.22
CA GLY A 31 5.13 14.68 -9.05
C GLY A 31 4.21 14.55 -7.83
N SER A 32 2.91 14.81 -7.99
CA SER A 32 1.95 14.91 -6.87
C SER A 32 1.45 13.55 -6.41
N HIS A 33 0.70 13.54 -5.30
CA HIS A 33 -0.01 12.34 -4.84
C HIS A 33 -1.04 11.87 -5.88
N THR A 34 -1.31 10.57 -5.91
CA THR A 34 -2.41 10.00 -6.71
C THR A 34 -3.38 9.23 -5.83
N ALA A 35 -4.58 8.97 -6.35
CA ALA A 35 -5.68 8.33 -5.64
C ALA A 35 -5.78 6.82 -5.95
N VAL A 36 -4.68 6.16 -6.33
CA VAL A 36 -4.69 4.71 -6.57
C VAL A 36 -4.85 3.94 -5.25
N MET A 37 -5.46 2.76 -5.31
CA MET A 37 -5.53 1.85 -4.17
C MET A 37 -4.12 1.48 -3.69
N VAL A 38 -3.88 1.55 -2.38
CA VAL A 38 -2.62 1.10 -1.75
C VAL A 38 -2.76 -0.34 -1.22
N PRO A 39 -1.76 -1.21 -1.42
CA PRO A 39 -1.82 -2.58 -0.93
C PRO A 39 -1.58 -2.64 0.58
N ILE A 40 -2.31 -3.54 1.25
CA ILE A 40 -2.08 -3.90 2.65
C ILE A 40 -1.47 -5.30 2.68
N PHE A 41 -0.31 -5.43 3.31
CA PHE A 41 0.34 -6.72 3.60
C PHE A 41 0.24 -7.03 5.10
N SER A 42 -0.30 -8.19 5.46
CA SER A 42 -0.42 -8.65 6.85
C SER A 42 0.14 -10.06 7.02
N TYR A 43 0.72 -10.32 8.20
CA TYR A 43 1.25 -11.63 8.59
C TYR A 43 1.19 -11.73 10.12
N GLY A 44 0.91 -12.94 10.64
CA GLY A 44 0.79 -13.23 12.06
C GLY A 44 -0.67 -13.37 12.54
N PRO A 45 -0.89 -13.46 13.87
CA PRO A 45 -2.22 -13.61 14.45
C PRO A 45 -3.17 -12.47 14.02
N GLY A 46 -4.35 -12.83 13.50
CA GLY A 46 -5.36 -11.86 13.07
C GLY A 46 -5.08 -11.18 11.72
N ALA A 47 -4.08 -11.64 10.96
CA ALA A 47 -3.71 -11.05 9.67
C ALA A 47 -4.88 -11.04 8.67
N GLU A 48 -5.76 -12.04 8.72
CA GLU A 48 -6.94 -12.20 7.87
C GLU A 48 -7.95 -11.04 8.01
N LYS A 49 -7.97 -10.36 9.16
CA LYS A 49 -8.84 -9.19 9.40
C LYS A 49 -8.51 -7.98 8.52
N PHE A 50 -7.35 -7.99 7.89
CA PHE A 50 -6.88 -6.92 7.01
C PHE A 50 -6.99 -7.25 5.52
N SER A 51 -7.64 -8.36 5.17
CA SER A 51 -7.96 -8.72 3.79
C SER A 51 -9.19 -7.97 3.28
N GLY A 52 -9.32 -7.82 1.95
CA GLY A 52 -10.44 -7.10 1.32
C GLY A 52 -10.10 -5.65 0.97
N ILE A 53 -11.14 -4.87 0.67
CA ILE A 53 -11.05 -3.44 0.32
C ILE A 53 -11.67 -2.63 1.46
N HIS A 54 -10.94 -1.64 1.96
CA HIS A 54 -11.33 -0.83 3.11
C HIS A 54 -10.97 0.64 2.90
N ASP A 55 -11.71 1.53 3.56
CA ASP A 55 -11.26 2.91 3.76
C ASP A 55 -10.04 2.95 4.68
N ASN A 56 -9.12 3.88 4.45
CA ASN A 56 -7.88 4.00 5.23
C ASN A 56 -8.09 4.31 6.73
N THR A 57 -9.31 4.57 7.18
CA THR A 57 -9.64 4.80 8.59
C THR A 57 -9.95 3.52 9.37
N PHE A 58 -10.11 2.37 8.70
CA PHE A 58 -10.57 1.14 9.35
C PHE A 58 -9.56 0.54 10.34
N PHE A 59 -8.26 0.85 10.19
CA PHE A 59 -7.16 0.24 10.94
C PHE A 59 -7.29 0.37 12.46
N MET A 60 -7.73 1.53 12.96
CA MET A 60 -7.77 1.80 14.40
C MET A 60 -8.66 0.78 15.12
N ASN A 61 -9.84 0.49 14.61
CA ASN A 61 -10.76 -0.45 15.23
C ASN A 61 -10.18 -1.88 15.24
N GLN A 62 -9.51 -2.29 14.15
CA GLN A 62 -8.88 -3.60 14.06
C GLN A 62 -7.72 -3.76 15.06
N PHE A 63 -6.90 -2.72 15.24
CA PHE A 63 -5.81 -2.76 16.21
C PHE A 63 -6.30 -2.76 17.65
N LEU A 64 -7.31 -1.97 17.99
CA LEU A 64 -7.90 -1.97 19.33
C LEU A 64 -8.45 -3.36 19.69
N GLU A 65 -9.14 -4.00 18.75
CA GLU A 65 -9.65 -5.37 18.93
C GLU A 65 -8.50 -6.38 19.13
N LEU A 66 -7.51 -6.39 18.23
CA LEU A 66 -6.41 -7.37 18.26
C LEU A 66 -5.48 -7.22 19.47
N LEU A 67 -5.29 -5.98 19.94
CA LEU A 67 -4.45 -5.69 21.11
C LEU A 67 -5.25 -5.68 22.42
N ASN A 68 -6.56 -5.93 22.37
CA ASN A 68 -7.46 -5.91 23.52
C ASN A 68 -7.39 -4.57 24.30
N ILE A 69 -7.34 -3.45 23.57
CA ILE A 69 -7.29 -2.11 24.16
C ILE A 69 -8.72 -1.55 24.23
N LYS A 70 -9.13 -1.14 25.44
CA LYS A 70 -10.42 -0.46 25.63
C LYS A 70 -10.36 0.97 25.11
N ARG A 71 -11.44 1.38 24.47
CA ARG A 71 -11.62 2.71 23.90
C ARG A 71 -12.06 3.72 24.94
#